data_AF-A0A1G3PLA3-F1
#
_entry.id   AF-A0A1G3PLA3-F1
#
_cell.length_a   1.000
_cell.length_b   1.000
_cell.length_c   1.000
_cell.angle_alpha   90.00
_cell.angle_beta   90.00
_cell.angle_gamma   90.00
#
_symmetry.space_group_name_H-M   'P 1'
#
loop_
_entity.id
_entity.type
_entity.pdbx_description
1 polymer ?
#
loop_
_entity_poly.entity_id
_entity_poly.type
_entity_poly.pdbx_seq_one_letter_code
_entity_poly.pdbx_strand_id
1 'polypeptide(L)' 'MIGKQSKFFWIKLSVNIAGLAVMAIPWITGMPVTQFPVFIATGGGFVVLARVVIMVIEGRAKGKSAE' A
#
# COMPACT_ATOMS: atom_id res chain seq x y z
N MET A 1 17.80 4.86 -16.68
CA MET A 1 16.44 5.10 -16.12
C MET A 1 15.55 3.84 -16.02
N ILE A 2 15.83 2.75 -16.76
CA ILE A 2 15.02 1.51 -16.79
C ILE A 2 14.98 0.71 -15.46
N GLY A 3 16.02 0.76 -14.62
CA GLY A 3 16.05 -0.01 -13.36
C GLY A 3 15.23 0.58 -12.20
N LYS A 4 15.03 1.91 -12.14
CA LYS A 4 14.29 2.55 -11.04
C LYS A 4 12.78 2.43 -11.22
N GLN A 5 12.27 2.51 -12.45
CA GLN A 5 10.84 2.42 -12.75
C GLN A 5 10.28 1.03 -12.43
N SER A 6 11.05 -0.03 -12.71
CA SER A 6 10.70 -1.42 -12.35
C SER A 6 10.56 -1.58 -10.83
N LYS A 7 11.47 -1.02 -10.03
CA LYS A 7 11.38 -1.10 -8.56
C LYS A 7 10.12 -0.42 -8.01
N PHE A 8 9.75 0.76 -8.50
CA PHE A 8 8.53 1.44 -8.03
C PHE A 8 7.24 0.72 -8.43
N PHE A 9 7.23 0.02 -9.57
CA PHE A 9 6.11 -0.84 -9.95
C PHE A 9 5.92 -1.99 -8.96
N TRP A 10 6.99 -2.72 -8.62
CA TRP A 10 6.94 -3.82 -7.66
C TRP A 10 6.50 -3.35 -6.27
N ILE A 11 6.97 -2.19 -5.81
CA ILE A 11 6.57 -1.65 -4.51
C ILE A 11 5.07 -1.30 -4.50
N LYS A 12 4.54 -0.63 -5.56
CA LYS A 12 3.10 -0.34 -5.67
C LYS A 12 2.26 -1.62 -5.74
N LEU A 13 2.76 -2.65 -6.43
CA LEU A 13 2.10 -3.94 -6.54
C LEU A 13 2.03 -4.63 -5.16
N SER A 14 3.15 -4.68 -4.42
CA SER A 14 3.20 -5.25 -3.07
C SER A 14 2.24 -4.55 -2.10
N VAL A 15 2.11 -3.22 -2.17
CA VAL A 15 1.15 -2.48 -1.32
C VAL A 15 -0.31 -2.80 -1.66
N ASN A 16 -0.66 -2.99 -2.94
CA ASN A 16 -2.02 -3.42 -3.29
C ASN A 16 -2.30 -4.85 -2.80
N ILE A 17 -1.34 -5.78 -2.94
CA ILE A 17 -1.47 -7.15 -2.45
C ILE A 17 -1.61 -7.17 -0.92
N ALA A 18 -0.79 -6.40 -0.21
CA ALA A 18 -0.91 -6.25 1.24
C ALA A 18 -2.28 -5.69 1.65
N GLY A 19 -2.81 -4.71 0.91
CA GLY A 19 -4.15 -4.18 1.15
C GLY A 19 -5.26 -5.20 0.94
N LEU A 20 -5.20 -5.99 -0.14
CA LEU A 20 -6.13 -7.09 -0.38
C LEU A 20 -6.05 -8.16 0.71
N ALA A 21 -4.85 -8.49 1.17
CA ALA A 21 -4.64 -9.45 2.26
C ALA A 21 -5.27 -8.94 3.57
N VAL A 22 -5.08 -7.66 3.91
CA VAL A 22 -5.69 -7.06 5.10
C VAL A 22 -7.21 -7.08 5.02
N MET A 23 -7.80 -6.85 3.86
CA MET A 23 -9.25 -6.97 3.70
C MET A 23 -9.78 -8.42 3.85
N ALA A 24 -8.94 -9.43 3.63
CA ALA A 24 -9.29 -10.84 3.79
C ALA A 24 -9.20 -11.34 5.25
N ILE A 25 -8.42 -10.68 6.12
CA ILE A 25 -8.21 -11.11 7.52
C ILE A 25 -9.53 -11.32 8.28
N PRO A 26 -10.51 -10.38 8.26
CA PRO A 26 -11.74 -10.54 9.03
C PRO A 26 -12.55 -11.79 8.65
N TRP A 27 -12.44 -12.22 7.39
CA TRP A 27 -13.11 -13.41 6.86
C TRP A 27 -12.41 -14.72 7.24
N ILE A 28 -11.09 -14.68 7.47
CA ILE A 28 -10.30 -15.86 7.86
C ILE A 28 -10.30 -16.05 9.38
N THR A 29 -10.28 -14.96 10.15
CA THR A 29 -10.14 -15.01 11.61
C THR A 29 -11.46 -15.16 12.36
N GLY A 30 -12.60 -15.23 11.66
CA GLY A 30 -13.92 -15.34 12.30
C GLY A 30 -14.28 -14.13 13.16
N MET A 31 -13.79 -12.94 12.79
CA MET A 31 -14.00 -11.72 13.57
C MET A 31 -15.50 -11.35 13.59
N PRO A 32 -16.02 -10.72 14.66
CA PRO A 32 -17.40 -10.24 14.66
C PRO A 32 -17.64 -9.22 13.54
N VAL A 33 -18.75 -9.35 12.81
CA VAL A 33 -19.10 -8.48 11.67
C VAL A 33 -19.13 -7.00 12.07
N THR A 34 -19.47 -6.70 13.32
CA THR A 34 -19.48 -5.34 13.89
C THR A 34 -18.08 -4.72 13.98
N GLN A 35 -17.02 -5.52 14.01
CA GLN A 35 -15.62 -5.06 14.04
C GLN A 35 -14.99 -4.95 12.64
N PHE A 36 -15.65 -5.48 11.60
CA PHE A 36 -15.16 -5.43 10.22
C PHE A 36 -14.91 -3.99 9.73
N PRO A 37 -15.82 -3.01 9.95
CA PRO A 37 -15.62 -1.66 9.43
C PRO A 37 -14.40 -0.99 10.06
N VAL A 38 -14.17 -1.21 11.37
CA VAL A 38 -13.02 -0.65 12.10
C VAL A 38 -11.72 -1.26 11.59
N PHE A 39 -11.69 -2.58 11.42
CA PHE A 39 -10.51 -3.27 10.89
C PHE A 39 -10.18 -2.85 9.45
N ILE A 40 -11.20 -2.77 8.59
CA ILE A 40 -11.06 -2.32 7.20
C ILE A 40 -10.64 -0.85 7.14
N ALA A 41 -11.17 0.03 8.00
CA ALA A 41 -10.78 1.44 8.04
C ALA A 41 -9.33 1.61 8.49
N THR A 42 -8.91 0.88 9.52
CA THR A 42 -7.54 0.95 10.06
C THR A 42 -6.54 0.34 9.09
N GLY A 43 -6.86 -0.84 8.56
CA GLY A 43 -6.06 -1.55 7.57
C GLY A 43 -5.99 -0.84 6.22
N GLY A 44 -7.13 -0.37 5.72
CA GLY A 44 -7.22 0.43 4.49
C GLY A 44 -6.51 1.77 4.62
N GLY A 45 -6.64 2.44 5.77
CA GLY A 45 -5.93 3.68 6.08
C GLY A 45 -4.41 3.51 6.02
N PHE A 46 -3.88 2.42 6.57
CA PHE A 46 -2.45 2.09 6.47
C PHE A 46 -2.00 1.88 5.02
N VAL A 47 -2.81 1.20 4.20
CA VAL A 47 -2.50 0.94 2.78
C VAL A 47 -2.49 2.23 1.97
N VAL A 48 -3.46 3.12 2.19
CA VAL A 48 -3.50 4.44 1.54
C VAL A 48 -2.29 5.28 1.93
N LEU A 49 -1.93 5.30 3.22
CA LEU A 49 -0.75 6.00 3.72
C LEU A 49 0.54 5.46 3.08
N ALA A 50 0.72 4.14 3.05
CA ALA A 50 1.86 3.49 2.41
C ALA A 50 1.96 3.89 0.93
N ARG A 51 0.82 3.92 0.22
CA ARG A 51 0.75 4.31 -1.19
C ARG A 51 1.17 5.77 -1.40
N VAL A 52 0.72 6.69 -0.54
CA VAL A 52 1.10 8.11 -0.57
C VAL A 52 2.59 8.29 -0.29
N VAL A 53 3.14 7.62 0.72
CA VAL A 53 4.57 7.68 1.06
C VAL A 53 5.43 7.24 -0.13
N ILE A 54 5.05 6.16 -0.82
CA ILE A 54 5.76 5.69 -2.02
C ILE A 54 5.68 6.70 -3.16
N MET A 55 4.52 7.32 -3.40
CA MET A 55 4.40 8.38 -4.42
C MET A 55 5.27 9.60 -4.10
N VAL A 56 5.37 9.99 -2.84
CA VAL A 56 6.25 11.09 -2.39
C VAL A 56 7.72 10.73 -2.58
N ILE A 57 8.13 9.50 -2.24
CA ILE A 57 9.49 9.01 -2.44
C ILE A 57 9.82 8.92 -3.94
N GLU A 58 8.89 8.42 -4.77
CA GLU A 58 9.05 8.38 -6.23
C GLU A 58 9.18 9.80 -6.81
N GLY A 59 8.34 10.74 -6.37
CA GLY A 59 8.41 12.15 -6.77
C GLY A 59 9.75 12.80 -6.42
N ARG A 60 10.26 12.57 -5.21
CA ARG A 60 11.59 13.06 -4.78
C ARG A 60 12.75 12.36 -5.50
N ALA A 61 12.65 11.06 -5.75
CA ALA A 61 13.68 10.30 -6.45
C ALA A 61 13.77 10.64 -7.95
N LYS A 62 12.65 11.05 -8.58
CA LYS A 62 12.64 11.60 -9.94
C LYS A 62 13.25 13.00 -10.00
N GLY A 63 13.02 13.84 -8.99
CA GLY A 63 13.65 15.16 -8.88
C GLY A 63 15.18 15.12 -8.77
N LYS A 64 15.74 14.13 -8.06
CA LYS A 64 17.20 13.93 -7.93
C LYS A 64 17.89 13.26 -9.13
N SER A 65 17.16 12.87 -10.17
CA SER A 65 17.75 12.24 -11.37
C SER A 65 17.85 13.19 -12.56
N ALA A 66 17.47 14.46 -12.38
CA ALA A 66 17.51 15.52 -13.39
C ALA A 66 18.57 16.61 -13.08
N GLU A 67 19.38 16.39 -12.04
CA GLU A 67 20.59 17.16 -11.70
C GLU A 67 21.81 16.27 -11.95
#